data_AF-A0A7K5A618-F1
#
_entry.id   AF-A0A7K5A618-F1
#
_cell.length_a   1.000
_cell.length_b   1.000
_cell.length_c   1.000
_cell.angle_alpha   90.00
_cell.angle_beta   90.00
_cell.angle_gamma   90.00
#
_symmetry.space_group_name_H-M   'P 1'
#
loop_
_entity.id
_entity.type
_entity.pdbx_description
1 polymer ?
#
loop_
_entity_poly.entity_id
_entity_poly.type
_entity_poly.pdbx_seq_one_letter_code
_entity_poly.pdbx_strand_id
1 'polypeptide(L)'
;QTLRVLFQYKPQNIDELLINVGDFIYVDPTQQSNVSEGWVIGTSHQTGCRGFLPENYTERANESDTWVKHREYVFVTAPRFVTETENEPNVKLDGEVHNPHWSGSITNVLSLQNVALRRGVLVMHHGERVDQVFGKSWLQQCFTADGKYYRADLNFPSTLPKRKDSMKHFEYDPPLSCCGVFQSRLIGEALLDHEVTVSYMYSSPALRCIQTAQHVLQGLKLDQKVKIRVEPGLFEWTKWEASKVIPNFMTMTELVEASYQVDTSYRSNFPLSSLVPSESYEEYVSRTSTVIKQIITACPSVILLVAHGSSLASFTRPLIGLPARDSSNFAQVVRKIPSLGMCFCEELKEENKWQMVNPPVKTLTHGANAAFDWRNGIVED
;
A
#
# COMPACT_ATOMS: atom_id res chain seq x y z
N GLN A 1 -4.59 21.20 -3.78
CA GLN A 1 -6.06 21.16 -3.77
C GLN A 1 -6.58 22.08 -4.86
N THR A 2 -7.76 21.81 -5.40
CA THR A 2 -8.39 22.70 -6.39
C THR A 2 -9.59 23.38 -5.76
N LEU A 3 -9.68 24.69 -5.95
CA LEU A 3 -10.74 25.54 -5.43
C LEU A 3 -11.58 26.08 -6.58
N ARG A 4 -12.89 26.15 -6.40
CA ARG A 4 -13.85 26.80 -7.31
C ARG A 4 -14.15 28.20 -6.79
N VAL A 5 -14.11 29.20 -7.66
CA VAL A 5 -14.36 30.60 -7.31
C VAL A 5 -15.87 30.87 -7.27
N LEU A 6 -16.35 31.36 -6.14
CA LEU A 6 -17.76 31.72 -5.89
C LEU A 6 -18.04 33.19 -6.15
N PHE A 7 -17.06 34.07 -5.94
CA PHE A 7 -17.20 35.51 -6.08
C PHE A 7 -16.04 36.11 -6.88
N GLN A 8 -16.34 37.06 -7.76
CA GLN A 8 -15.31 37.77 -8.51
C GLN A 8 -14.46 38.66 -7.60
N TYR A 9 -13.17 38.76 -7.89
CA TYR A 9 -12.25 39.64 -7.16
C TYR A 9 -11.28 40.32 -8.13
N LYS A 10 -11.16 41.63 -8.01
CA LYS A 10 -10.23 42.45 -8.80
C LYS A 10 -8.99 42.77 -7.97
N PRO A 11 -7.78 42.48 -8.47
CA PRO A 11 -6.53 42.80 -7.79
C PRO A 11 -6.43 44.28 -7.47
N GLN A 12 -6.07 44.57 -6.22
CA GLN A 12 -5.67 45.89 -5.74
C GLN A 12 -4.15 46.04 -5.74
N ASN A 13 -3.42 44.93 -5.56
CA ASN A 13 -1.96 44.86 -5.62
C ASN A 13 -1.47 44.00 -6.79
N ILE A 14 -0.20 44.17 -7.17
CA ILE A 14 0.41 43.48 -8.32
C ILE A 14 0.61 41.96 -8.12
N ASP A 15 0.61 41.52 -6.87
CA ASP A 15 0.80 40.14 -6.44
C ASP A 15 -0.53 39.39 -6.22
N GLU A 16 -1.65 40.09 -6.38
CA GLU A 16 -3.00 39.52 -6.25
C GLU A 16 -3.51 38.98 -7.60
N LEU A 17 -4.26 37.89 -7.52
CA LEU A 17 -4.78 37.16 -8.67
C LEU A 17 -6.19 37.65 -9.02
N LEU A 18 -6.41 38.01 -10.28
CA LEU A 18 -7.74 38.25 -10.83
C LEU A 18 -8.50 36.93 -10.89
N ILE A 19 -9.68 36.87 -10.27
CA ILE A 19 -10.55 35.69 -10.27
C ILE A 19 -11.98 36.05 -10.65
N ASN A 20 -12.62 35.21 -11.47
CA ASN A 20 -14.01 35.33 -11.88
C ASN A 20 -14.83 34.14 -11.36
N VAL A 21 -16.14 34.35 -11.21
CA VAL A 21 -17.06 33.29 -10.74
C VAL A 21 -16.99 32.09 -11.67
N GLY A 22 -16.79 30.90 -11.10
CA GLY A 22 -16.66 29.64 -11.84
C GLY A 22 -15.23 29.25 -12.20
N ASP A 23 -14.24 30.11 -11.98
CA ASP A 23 -12.83 29.79 -12.22
C ASP A 23 -12.35 28.67 -11.27
N PHE A 24 -11.40 27.87 -11.75
CA PHE A 24 -10.71 26.88 -10.92
C PHE A 24 -9.29 27.35 -10.59
N ILE A 25 -8.94 27.30 -9.31
CA ILE A 25 -7.66 27.73 -8.78
C ILE A 25 -6.96 26.55 -8.13
N TYR A 26 -5.75 26.25 -8.58
CA TYR A 26 -4.90 25.26 -7.93
C TYR A 26 -4.15 25.91 -6.77
N VAL A 27 -4.33 25.37 -5.58
CA VAL A 27 -3.67 25.82 -4.35
C VAL A 27 -2.80 24.70 -3.82
N ASP A 28 -1.49 24.95 -3.70
CA ASP A 28 -0.55 24.01 -3.07
C ASP A 28 -0.57 24.23 -1.54
N PRO A 29 -1.08 23.27 -0.74
CA PRO A 29 -1.14 23.41 0.71
C PRO A 29 0.24 23.54 1.38
N THR A 30 1.31 23.11 0.69
CA THR A 30 2.68 23.19 1.23
C THR A 30 3.30 24.59 1.12
N GLN A 31 2.67 25.49 0.35
CA GLN A 31 3.17 26.84 0.08
C GLN A 31 2.39 27.95 0.80
N GLN A 32 1.57 27.61 1.80
CA GLN A 32 0.72 28.58 2.52
C GLN A 32 1.36 29.16 3.79
N SER A 33 2.62 28.82 4.11
CA SER A 33 3.25 29.16 5.41
C SER A 33 3.48 30.66 5.65
N ASN A 34 3.47 31.48 4.60
CA ASN A 34 3.79 32.92 4.65
C ASN A 34 2.60 33.80 4.22
N VAL A 35 1.38 33.25 4.19
CA VAL A 35 0.18 33.95 3.72
C VAL A 35 -0.58 34.53 4.90
N SER A 36 -1.02 35.78 4.78
CA SER A 36 -1.86 36.44 5.78
C SER A 36 -3.20 35.71 5.97
N GLU A 37 -3.72 35.72 7.19
CA GLU A 37 -5.01 35.12 7.52
C GLU A 37 -6.13 35.62 6.60
N GLY A 38 -6.92 34.69 6.02
CA GLY A 38 -8.00 34.99 5.07
C GLY A 38 -7.57 35.05 3.59
N TRP A 39 -6.28 34.87 3.29
CA TRP A 39 -5.74 34.81 1.94
C TRP A 39 -5.12 33.45 1.65
N VAL A 40 -5.10 33.06 0.39
CA VAL A 40 -4.37 31.90 -0.11
C VAL A 40 -3.58 32.27 -1.35
N ILE A 41 -2.47 31.57 -1.60
CA ILE A 41 -1.74 31.69 -2.86
C ILE A 41 -2.14 30.56 -3.81
N GLY A 42 -2.58 30.91 -5.01
CA GLY A 42 -3.09 29.97 -5.98
C GLY A 42 -2.66 30.28 -7.41
N THR A 43 -2.80 29.29 -8.28
CA THR A 43 -2.55 29.39 -9.72
C THR A 43 -3.86 29.19 -10.47
N SER A 44 -4.25 30.17 -11.30
CA SER A 44 -5.45 30.08 -12.13
C SER A 44 -5.30 29.00 -13.18
N HIS A 45 -6.29 28.11 -13.28
CA HIS A 45 -6.34 27.07 -14.30
C HIS A 45 -6.53 27.66 -15.71
N GLN A 46 -7.24 28.79 -15.83
CA GLN A 46 -7.54 29.42 -17.13
C GLN A 46 -6.35 30.21 -17.69
N THR A 47 -5.66 30.96 -16.83
CA THR A 47 -4.60 31.89 -17.26
C THR A 47 -3.19 31.38 -16.97
N GLY A 48 -3.03 30.40 -16.07
CA GLY A 48 -1.73 29.94 -15.59
C GLY A 48 -1.02 30.92 -14.64
N CYS A 49 -1.61 32.10 -14.39
CA CYS A 49 -1.04 33.12 -13.50
C CYS A 49 -1.14 32.69 -12.03
N ARG A 50 -0.13 33.05 -11.24
CA ARG A 50 -0.07 32.78 -9.79
C ARG A 50 -0.15 34.09 -9.00
N GLY A 51 -0.93 34.10 -7.94
CA GLY A 51 -1.07 35.27 -7.06
C GLY A 51 -1.93 34.98 -5.83
N PHE A 52 -2.10 36.00 -4.99
CA PHE A 52 -2.94 35.94 -3.80
C PHE A 52 -4.42 36.12 -4.14
N LEU A 53 -5.28 35.37 -3.45
CA LEU A 53 -6.74 35.52 -3.55
C LEU A 53 -7.41 35.34 -2.18
N PRO A 54 -8.58 35.96 -1.94
CA PRO A 54 -9.33 35.75 -0.70
C PRO A 54 -9.82 34.30 -0.60
N GLU A 55 -9.52 33.63 0.52
CA GLU A 55 -9.90 32.22 0.73
C GLU A 55 -11.42 32.04 0.76
N ASN A 56 -12.11 32.97 1.43
CA ASN A 56 -13.57 32.98 1.60
C ASN A 56 -14.33 33.24 0.29
N TYR A 57 -13.64 33.51 -0.82
CA TYR A 57 -14.24 33.69 -2.14
C TYR A 57 -14.26 32.39 -2.94
N THR A 58 -13.80 31.30 -2.32
CA THR A 58 -13.64 30.01 -2.97
C THR A 58 -14.17 28.87 -2.11
N GLU A 59 -14.47 27.76 -2.75
CA GLU A 59 -14.80 26.51 -2.08
C GLU A 59 -14.00 25.36 -2.67
N ARG A 60 -13.91 24.23 -1.97
CA ARG A 60 -13.22 23.05 -2.49
C ARG A 60 -13.98 22.49 -3.68
N ALA A 61 -13.33 22.42 -4.83
CA ALA A 61 -13.91 21.78 -6.01
C ALA A 61 -13.96 20.26 -5.82
N ASN A 62 -15.03 19.61 -6.32
CA ASN A 62 -15.08 18.17 -6.41
C ASN A 62 -14.06 17.67 -7.43
N GLU A 63 -13.42 16.53 -7.16
CA GLU A 63 -12.42 15.99 -8.08
C GLU A 63 -13.02 15.76 -9.47
N SER A 64 -14.29 15.34 -9.59
CA SER A 64 -15.02 15.19 -10.86
C SER A 64 -15.06 16.45 -11.72
N ASP A 65 -15.12 17.62 -11.10
CA ASP A 65 -15.29 18.91 -11.79
C ASP A 65 -13.95 19.42 -12.37
N THR A 66 -12.86 18.74 -12.03
CA THR A 66 -11.50 19.07 -12.49
C THR A 66 -11.01 18.18 -13.64
N TRP A 67 -11.85 17.26 -14.13
CA TRP A 67 -11.47 16.32 -15.17
C TRP A 67 -11.58 16.99 -16.54
N VAL A 68 -10.46 17.04 -17.26
CA VAL A 68 -10.44 17.44 -18.67
C VAL A 68 -10.49 16.17 -19.52
N LYS A 69 -11.49 16.04 -20.40
CA LYS A 69 -11.57 14.92 -21.36
C LYS A 69 -10.41 15.03 -22.35
N HIS A 70 -9.34 14.29 -22.11
CA HIS A 70 -8.14 14.32 -22.96
C HIS A 70 -8.33 13.56 -24.29
N ARG A 71 -9.06 12.43 -24.28
CA ARG A 71 -9.34 11.63 -25.48
C ARG A 71 -10.44 10.60 -25.21
N GLU A 72 -11.11 10.16 -26.26
CA GLU A 72 -12.07 9.05 -26.25
C GLU A 72 -11.57 7.95 -27.18
N TYR A 73 -11.67 6.68 -26.75
CA TYR A 73 -11.34 5.51 -27.56
C TYR A 73 -12.54 4.59 -27.65
N VAL A 74 -12.90 4.20 -28.87
CA VAL A 74 -13.96 3.23 -29.15
C VAL A 74 -13.30 1.89 -29.45
N PHE A 75 -13.58 0.88 -28.63
CA PHE A 75 -13.12 -0.49 -28.89
C PHE A 75 -14.17 -1.23 -29.71
N VAL A 76 -13.81 -1.60 -30.94
CA VAL A 76 -14.60 -2.50 -31.77
C VAL A 76 -14.24 -3.94 -31.40
N THR A 77 -15.25 -4.76 -31.11
CA THR A 77 -15.07 -6.16 -30.74
C THR A 77 -14.53 -6.95 -31.95
N ALA A 78 -13.40 -7.64 -31.79
CA ALA A 78 -12.84 -8.49 -32.85
C ALA A 78 -13.76 -9.70 -33.13
N PRO A 79 -13.94 -10.10 -34.40
CA PRO A 79 -14.75 -11.27 -34.72
C PRO A 79 -14.05 -12.55 -34.28
N ARG A 80 -14.83 -13.48 -33.72
CA ARG A 80 -14.39 -14.80 -33.28
C ARG A 80 -13.92 -15.62 -34.48
N PHE A 81 -12.67 -16.10 -34.44
CA PHE A 81 -12.19 -17.11 -35.38
C PHE A 81 -12.88 -18.45 -35.08
N VAL A 82 -13.66 -18.92 -36.05
CA VAL A 82 -14.17 -20.29 -36.10
C VAL A 82 -13.09 -21.14 -36.76
N THR A 83 -12.64 -22.17 -36.06
CA THR A 83 -11.77 -23.22 -36.61
C THR A 83 -12.63 -24.22 -37.38
N GLU A 84 -12.49 -24.27 -38.70
CA GLU A 84 -12.85 -25.44 -39.50
C GLU A 84 -11.60 -26.00 -40.18
N THR A 85 -11.33 -27.25 -39.84
CA THR A 85 -10.46 -28.20 -40.52
C THR A 85 -11.03 -28.56 -41.90
N GLU A 86 -10.22 -28.53 -42.95
CA GLU A 86 -9.90 -29.72 -43.79
C GLU A 86 -9.21 -29.36 -45.12
N ASN A 87 -8.16 -30.17 -45.42
CA ASN A 87 -7.66 -30.65 -46.71
C ASN A 87 -6.95 -29.68 -47.69
N GLU A 88 -5.64 -29.89 -47.84
CA GLU A 88 -4.84 -29.50 -49.01
C GLU A 88 -5.25 -30.27 -50.28
N PRO A 89 -4.91 -29.78 -51.49
CA PRO A 89 -3.65 -30.22 -52.09
C PRO A 89 -2.84 -29.12 -52.84
N ASN A 90 -1.54 -29.09 -52.57
CA ASN A 90 -0.39 -28.83 -53.45
C ASN A 90 -0.64 -28.16 -54.84
N VAL A 91 -0.20 -26.91 -55.00
CA VAL A 91 0.28 -26.35 -56.28
C VAL A 91 1.48 -25.44 -56.02
N LYS A 92 2.64 -25.83 -56.56
CA LYS A 92 3.83 -24.99 -56.72
C LYS A 92 3.60 -24.00 -57.86
N LEU A 93 3.90 -22.72 -57.66
CA LEU A 93 4.41 -21.86 -58.72
C LEU A 93 5.27 -20.74 -58.14
N ASP A 94 6.45 -20.63 -58.72
CA ASP A 94 7.55 -19.74 -58.41
C ASP A 94 7.19 -18.26 -58.53
N GLY A 95 7.84 -17.45 -57.68
CA GLY A 95 7.82 -16.00 -57.74
C GLY A 95 8.78 -15.41 -56.71
N GLU A 96 10.08 -15.40 -57.02
CA GLU A 96 11.07 -14.56 -56.34
C GLU A 96 10.64 -13.09 -56.43
N VAL A 97 10.92 -12.31 -55.36
CA VAL A 97 11.67 -11.04 -55.41
C VAL A 97 11.73 -10.38 -54.00
N HIS A 98 12.96 -10.27 -53.52
CA HIS A 98 13.52 -9.30 -52.56
C HIS A 98 13.28 -9.44 -51.04
N ASN A 99 14.28 -10.04 -50.39
CA ASN A 99 14.80 -9.58 -49.09
C ASN A 99 15.86 -8.48 -49.33
N PRO A 100 16.01 -7.52 -48.40
CA PRO A 100 17.19 -7.61 -47.54
C PRO A 100 16.93 -7.28 -46.06
N HIS A 101 17.38 -8.20 -45.21
CA HIS A 101 18.16 -7.96 -43.98
C HIS A 101 17.71 -6.85 -43.01
N TRP A 102 17.14 -7.26 -41.88
CA TRP A 102 17.58 -6.74 -40.59
C TRP A 102 18.22 -7.85 -39.75
N SER A 103 19.54 -7.80 -39.69
CA SER A 103 20.38 -8.53 -38.75
C SER A 103 20.51 -7.75 -37.44
N GLY A 104 20.43 -8.47 -36.32
CA GLY A 104 20.78 -8.01 -34.97
C GLY A 104 19.55 -7.85 -34.08
N SER A 105 19.37 -8.54 -32.96
CA SER A 105 20.29 -9.33 -32.16
C SER A 105 19.47 -10.35 -31.35
N ILE A 106 19.74 -11.64 -31.51
CA ILE A 106 19.11 -12.75 -30.75
C ILE A 106 19.81 -12.89 -29.38
N THR A 107 20.03 -11.78 -28.67
CA THR A 107 20.80 -11.79 -27.41
C THR A 107 19.99 -11.57 -26.14
N ASN A 108 18.66 -11.44 -26.20
CA ASN A 108 17.85 -11.30 -24.98
C ASN A 108 16.96 -12.51 -24.64
N VAL A 109 17.14 -13.65 -25.31
CA VAL A 109 16.38 -14.88 -25.02
C VAL A 109 17.20 -15.89 -24.20
N LEU A 110 18.41 -15.52 -23.75
CA LEU A 110 19.32 -16.40 -23.00
C LEU A 110 19.69 -15.91 -21.59
N SER A 111 18.92 -15.01 -20.96
CA SER A 111 19.10 -14.68 -19.53
C SER A 111 18.17 -15.42 -18.57
N LEU A 112 17.33 -16.33 -19.06
CA LEU A 112 16.34 -17.06 -18.27
C LEU A 112 16.76 -18.49 -17.89
N GLN A 113 18.03 -18.85 -18.06
CA GLN A 113 18.56 -20.14 -17.62
C GLN A 113 19.73 -19.92 -16.66
N ASN A 114 19.57 -20.47 -15.45
CA ASN A 114 20.36 -20.29 -14.22
C ASN A 114 20.09 -19.01 -13.38
N VAL A 115 18.84 -18.79 -12.96
CA VAL A 115 18.62 -18.05 -11.70
C VAL A 115 18.86 -19.02 -10.55
N ALA A 116 20.11 -19.18 -10.13
CA ALA A 116 20.36 -19.64 -8.78
C ALA A 116 19.56 -18.72 -7.85
N LEU A 117 18.65 -19.30 -7.05
CA LEU A 117 17.74 -18.59 -6.13
C LEU A 117 18.43 -17.38 -5.50
N ARG A 118 18.14 -16.19 -6.04
CA ARG A 118 18.73 -14.96 -5.54
C ARG A 118 18.09 -14.67 -4.19
N ARG A 119 18.92 -14.51 -3.17
CA ARG A 119 18.47 -14.13 -1.85
C ARG A 119 17.86 -12.73 -1.96
N GLY A 120 16.64 -12.59 -1.46
CA GLY A 120 15.87 -11.36 -1.61
C GLY A 120 15.06 -11.05 -0.36
N VAL A 121 14.75 -9.78 -0.16
CA VAL A 121 13.89 -9.30 0.91
C VAL A 121 12.75 -8.50 0.30
N LEU A 122 11.55 -9.05 0.37
CA LEU A 122 10.32 -8.40 -0.06
C LEU A 122 9.64 -7.78 1.17
N VAL A 123 9.58 -6.46 1.24
CA VAL A 123 8.91 -5.73 2.32
C VAL A 123 7.55 -5.26 1.82
N MET A 124 6.51 -5.52 2.60
CA MET A 124 5.12 -5.26 2.23
C MET A 124 4.38 -4.55 3.36
N HIS A 125 3.64 -3.50 3.03
CA HIS A 125 2.70 -2.83 3.93
C HIS A 125 1.43 -3.68 4.07
N HIS A 126 0.90 -3.79 5.29
CA HIS A 126 -0.40 -4.43 5.56
C HIS A 126 -1.56 -3.94 4.67
N GLY A 127 -2.60 -4.76 4.57
CA GLY A 127 -3.88 -4.45 3.91
C GLY A 127 -4.68 -3.31 4.54
N GLU A 128 -5.77 -2.94 3.86
CA GLU A 128 -6.74 -1.97 4.37
C GLU A 128 -7.24 -2.37 5.76
N ARG A 129 -7.20 -1.41 6.70
CA ARG A 129 -7.68 -1.60 8.08
C ARG A 129 -9.12 -1.12 8.23
N VAL A 130 -9.86 -1.75 9.14
CA VAL A 130 -11.24 -1.33 9.43
C VAL A 130 -11.35 0.12 9.91
N ASP A 131 -10.41 0.59 10.73
CA ASP A 131 -10.47 1.94 11.30
C ASP A 131 -10.08 3.04 10.29
N GLN A 132 -9.39 2.68 9.21
CA GLN A 132 -9.14 3.58 8.08
C GLN A 132 -10.42 3.85 7.28
N VAL A 133 -11.29 2.85 7.17
CA VAL A 133 -12.55 2.93 6.41
C VAL A 133 -13.66 3.55 7.27
N PHE A 134 -13.83 3.04 8.49
CA PHE A 134 -14.97 3.35 9.35
C PHE A 134 -14.66 4.38 10.44
N GLY A 135 -13.41 4.88 10.48
CA GLY A 135 -12.96 5.89 11.41
C GLY A 135 -12.71 5.36 12.83
N LYS A 136 -12.42 6.29 13.76
CA LYS A 136 -12.02 5.96 15.13
C LYS A 136 -13.11 5.26 15.95
N SER A 137 -14.39 5.45 15.59
CA SER A 137 -15.53 4.86 16.28
C SER A 137 -15.97 3.50 15.70
N TRP A 138 -15.15 2.87 14.85
CA TRP A 138 -15.49 1.62 14.17
C TRP A 138 -15.90 0.51 15.15
N LEU A 139 -15.29 0.47 16.34
CA LEU A 139 -15.59 -0.54 17.34
C LEU A 139 -17.01 -0.36 17.90
N GLN A 140 -17.47 0.86 18.12
CA GLN A 140 -18.83 1.13 18.57
C GLN A 140 -19.87 0.78 17.49
N GLN A 141 -19.50 0.92 16.21
CA GLN A 141 -20.40 0.61 15.09
C GLN A 141 -20.71 -0.89 14.99
N CYS A 142 -19.78 -1.76 15.38
CA CYS A 142 -19.88 -3.22 15.20
C CYS A 142 -20.18 -4.02 16.47
N PHE A 143 -20.63 -3.35 17.54
CA PHE A 143 -21.02 -4.00 18.80
C PHE A 143 -22.44 -3.64 19.21
N THR A 144 -23.22 -4.66 19.56
CA THR A 144 -24.56 -4.49 20.13
C THR A 144 -24.49 -4.01 21.58
N ALA A 145 -25.62 -3.57 22.14
CA ALA A 145 -25.71 -3.12 23.54
C ALA A 145 -25.32 -4.22 24.56
N ASP A 146 -25.49 -5.50 24.23
CA ASP A 146 -25.05 -6.65 25.02
C ASP A 146 -23.57 -7.04 24.77
N GLY A 147 -22.83 -6.24 24.01
CA GLY A 147 -21.40 -6.42 23.77
C GLY A 147 -21.05 -7.52 22.78
N LYS A 148 -21.99 -7.97 21.94
CA LYS A 148 -21.73 -8.95 20.88
C LYS A 148 -21.29 -8.25 19.61
N TYR A 149 -20.27 -8.82 18.98
CA TYR A 149 -19.84 -8.39 17.67
C TYR A 149 -20.91 -8.71 16.62
N TYR A 150 -21.21 -7.75 15.76
CA TYR A 150 -22.00 -7.95 14.56
C TYR A 150 -21.40 -7.16 13.40
N ARG A 151 -21.60 -7.67 12.18
CA ARG A 151 -21.07 -7.05 10.97
C ARG A 151 -22.03 -5.96 10.46
N ALA A 152 -21.80 -4.71 10.85
CA ALA A 152 -22.63 -3.56 10.49
C ALA A 152 -22.52 -3.12 9.02
N ASP A 153 -21.39 -3.44 8.37
CA ASP A 153 -21.09 -3.19 6.96
C ASP A 153 -20.35 -4.41 6.40
N LEU A 154 -20.55 -4.76 5.13
CA LEU A 154 -19.94 -5.95 4.51
C LEU A 154 -18.40 -5.89 4.46
N ASN A 155 -17.81 -4.71 4.56
CA ASN A 155 -16.36 -4.52 4.61
C ASN A 155 -15.78 -4.72 6.03
N PHE A 156 -16.61 -4.87 7.07
CA PHE A 156 -16.13 -5.43 8.34
C PHE A 156 -15.94 -6.95 8.24
N PRO A 157 -14.96 -7.54 8.97
CA PRO A 157 -14.77 -8.99 8.96
C PRO A 157 -16.02 -9.74 9.43
N SER A 158 -16.18 -10.99 9.02
CA SER A 158 -17.33 -11.80 9.46
C SER A 158 -17.29 -12.13 10.97
N THR A 159 -16.09 -12.20 11.54
CA THR A 159 -15.84 -12.48 12.96
C THR A 159 -14.57 -11.77 13.43
N LEU A 160 -14.51 -11.42 14.72
CA LEU A 160 -13.27 -11.01 15.38
C LEU A 160 -12.65 -12.19 16.15
N PRO A 161 -11.31 -12.30 16.19
CA PRO A 161 -10.67 -13.32 17.01
C PRO A 161 -10.95 -13.07 18.50
N LYS A 162 -11.03 -14.15 19.28
CA LYS A 162 -11.21 -14.04 20.73
C LYS A 162 -9.95 -13.46 21.36
N ARG A 163 -10.13 -12.53 22.30
CA ARG A 163 -9.06 -11.94 23.11
C ARG A 163 -9.45 -12.03 24.58
N LYS A 164 -8.53 -12.47 25.44
CA LYS A 164 -8.80 -12.76 26.85
C LYS A 164 -9.13 -11.50 27.66
N ASP A 165 -8.47 -10.40 27.34
CA ASP A 165 -8.40 -9.27 28.27
C ASP A 165 -9.38 -8.11 27.95
N SER A 166 -9.98 -8.08 26.76
CA SER A 166 -11.14 -7.23 26.36
C SER A 166 -11.19 -7.05 24.84
N MET A 167 -12.42 -6.95 24.28
CA MET A 167 -12.63 -6.52 22.89
C MET A 167 -12.19 -5.06 22.65
N LYS A 168 -12.07 -4.25 23.69
CA LYS A 168 -11.57 -2.87 23.59
C LYS A 168 -10.13 -2.79 23.08
N HIS A 169 -9.34 -3.86 23.22
CA HIS A 169 -7.96 -3.89 22.72
C HIS A 169 -7.87 -3.82 21.19
N PHE A 170 -8.95 -4.12 20.46
CA PHE A 170 -8.98 -3.90 19.01
C PHE A 170 -8.95 -2.42 18.64
N GLU A 171 -9.33 -1.50 19.53
CA GLU A 171 -9.30 -0.05 19.26
C GLU A 171 -7.90 0.43 18.84
N TYR A 172 -6.85 -0.13 19.46
CA TYR A 172 -5.44 0.19 19.17
C TYR A 172 -4.73 -0.88 18.33
N ASP A 173 -5.39 -2.01 18.06
CA ASP A 173 -4.87 -3.08 17.20
C ASP A 173 -5.98 -3.57 16.24
N PRO A 174 -6.44 -2.70 15.31
CA PRO A 174 -7.57 -3.01 14.46
C PRO A 174 -7.23 -4.11 13.45
N PRO A 175 -8.20 -4.97 13.10
CA PRO A 175 -8.03 -5.98 12.06
C PRO A 175 -8.04 -5.35 10.65
N LEU A 176 -7.73 -6.19 9.66
CA LEU A 176 -8.05 -5.91 8.26
C LEU A 176 -9.57 -5.83 8.03
N SER A 177 -9.95 -5.01 7.05
CA SER A 177 -11.28 -5.06 6.43
C SER A 177 -11.41 -6.27 5.48
N CYS A 178 -12.60 -6.55 4.98
CA CYS A 178 -12.77 -7.58 3.95
C CYS A 178 -12.02 -7.23 2.65
N CYS A 179 -11.97 -5.95 2.27
CA CYS A 179 -11.13 -5.47 1.18
C CYS A 179 -9.65 -5.69 1.48
N GLY A 180 -9.18 -5.43 2.71
CA GLY A 180 -7.81 -5.71 3.13
C GLY A 180 -7.44 -7.20 3.02
N VAL A 181 -8.36 -8.08 3.39
CA VAL A 181 -8.22 -9.53 3.21
C VAL A 181 -8.13 -9.90 1.72
N PHE A 182 -9.02 -9.36 0.89
CA PHE A 182 -9.01 -9.56 -0.56
C PHE A 182 -7.70 -9.09 -1.20
N GLN A 183 -7.25 -7.87 -0.90
CA GLN A 183 -5.98 -7.31 -1.38
C GLN A 183 -4.82 -8.24 -1.03
N SER A 184 -4.74 -8.70 0.22
CA SER A 184 -3.66 -9.56 0.71
C SER A 184 -3.63 -10.91 -0.02
N ARG A 185 -4.80 -11.53 -0.21
CA ARG A 185 -4.91 -12.80 -0.92
C ARG A 185 -4.54 -12.65 -2.40
N LEU A 186 -5.03 -11.61 -3.06
CA LEU A 186 -4.75 -11.33 -4.47
C LEU A 186 -3.25 -11.15 -4.73
N ILE A 187 -2.54 -10.45 -3.83
CA ILE A 187 -1.08 -10.33 -3.92
C ILE A 187 -0.38 -11.68 -3.75
N GLY A 188 -0.85 -12.52 -2.82
CA GLY A 188 -0.34 -13.89 -2.68
C GLY A 188 -0.52 -14.73 -3.94
N GLU A 189 -1.70 -14.65 -4.58
CA GLU A 189 -2.01 -15.32 -5.84
C GLU A 189 -1.11 -14.79 -6.97
N ALA A 190 -0.91 -13.47 -7.08
CA ALA A 190 -0.01 -12.88 -8.06
C ALA A 190 1.46 -13.32 -7.85
N LEU A 191 1.92 -13.45 -6.60
CA LEU A 191 3.26 -13.95 -6.30
C LEU A 191 3.42 -15.42 -6.70
N LEU A 192 2.35 -16.22 -6.56
CA LEU A 192 2.31 -17.62 -7.00
C LEU A 192 2.41 -17.71 -8.53
N ASP A 193 1.66 -16.87 -9.25
CA ASP A 193 1.66 -16.83 -10.72
C ASP A 193 3.03 -16.44 -11.29
N HIS A 194 3.83 -15.70 -10.53
CA HIS A 194 5.22 -15.34 -10.88
C HIS A 194 6.25 -16.30 -10.26
N GLU A 195 5.82 -17.45 -9.75
CA GLU A 195 6.67 -18.52 -9.20
C GLU A 195 7.63 -18.04 -8.09
N VAL A 196 7.23 -17.03 -7.31
CA VAL A 196 8.07 -16.49 -6.23
C VAL A 196 8.15 -17.49 -5.08
N THR A 197 9.35 -18.00 -4.83
CA THR A 197 9.60 -18.91 -3.70
C THR A 197 9.82 -18.13 -2.41
N VAL A 198 8.89 -18.18 -1.46
CA VAL A 198 9.05 -17.60 -0.12
C VAL A 198 9.52 -18.67 0.85
N SER A 199 10.69 -18.48 1.48
CA SER A 199 11.23 -19.43 2.47
C SER A 199 10.93 -19.03 3.91
N TYR A 200 10.86 -17.72 4.17
CA TYR A 200 10.62 -17.18 5.51
C TYR A 200 9.59 -16.06 5.45
N MET A 201 8.64 -16.09 6.38
CA MET A 201 7.61 -15.07 6.56
C MET A 201 7.79 -14.44 7.93
N TYR A 202 8.03 -13.13 7.97
CA TYR A 202 8.02 -12.37 9.22
C TYR A 202 6.89 -11.35 9.19
N SER A 203 6.31 -11.09 10.36
CA SER A 203 5.30 -10.05 10.53
C SER A 203 5.60 -9.19 11.74
N SER A 204 5.24 -7.91 11.64
CA SER A 204 5.00 -7.07 12.81
C SER A 204 3.91 -7.71 13.71
N PRO A 205 3.92 -7.49 15.04
CA PRO A 205 2.93 -8.05 15.96
C PRO A 205 1.52 -7.46 15.82
N ALA A 206 1.34 -6.37 15.06
CA ALA A 206 0.02 -5.81 14.81
C ALA A 206 -0.88 -6.82 14.07
N LEU A 207 -2.13 -6.95 14.51
CA LEU A 207 -3.06 -7.93 13.98
C LEU A 207 -3.25 -7.81 12.47
N ARG A 208 -3.39 -6.58 11.97
CA ARG A 208 -3.46 -6.27 10.53
C ARG A 208 -2.28 -6.84 9.72
N CYS A 209 -1.07 -6.85 10.29
CA CYS A 209 0.12 -7.37 9.62
C CYS A 209 0.11 -8.90 9.62
N ILE A 210 -0.27 -9.52 10.74
CA ILE A 210 -0.38 -10.98 10.87
C ILE A 210 -1.47 -11.51 9.92
N GLN A 211 -2.63 -10.85 9.86
CA GLN A 211 -3.71 -11.20 8.94
C GLN A 211 -3.28 -11.04 7.48
N THR A 212 -2.56 -9.96 7.15
CA THR A 212 -1.99 -9.77 5.80
C THR A 212 -1.06 -10.93 5.45
N ALA A 213 -0.11 -11.25 6.33
CA ALA A 213 0.84 -12.34 6.14
C ALA A 213 0.13 -13.70 5.94
N GLN A 214 -0.89 -13.99 6.76
CA GLN A 214 -1.71 -15.20 6.65
C GLN A 214 -2.38 -15.30 5.27
N HIS A 215 -3.03 -14.23 4.81
CA HIS A 215 -3.75 -14.26 3.54
C HIS A 215 -2.82 -14.26 2.32
N VAL A 216 -1.65 -13.62 2.42
CA VAL A 216 -0.58 -13.75 1.41
C VAL A 216 -0.09 -15.20 1.32
N LEU A 217 0.16 -15.88 2.45
CA LEU A 217 0.54 -17.30 2.46
C LEU A 217 -0.53 -18.21 1.86
N GLN A 218 -1.81 -17.92 2.11
CA GLN A 218 -2.92 -18.66 1.52
C GLN A 218 -2.96 -18.48 -0.01
N GLY A 219 -2.80 -17.25 -0.51
CA GLY A 219 -2.71 -16.99 -1.96
C GLY A 219 -1.52 -17.70 -2.60
N LEU A 220 -0.38 -17.71 -1.90
CA LEU A 220 0.83 -18.44 -2.29
C LEU A 220 0.72 -19.97 -2.19
N LYS A 221 -0.34 -20.50 -1.56
CA LYS A 221 -0.48 -21.93 -1.22
C LYS A 221 0.69 -22.46 -0.37
N LEU A 222 1.20 -21.63 0.53
CA LEU A 222 2.33 -21.92 1.42
C LEU A 222 1.93 -21.95 2.91
N ASP A 223 0.66 -21.73 3.24
CA ASP A 223 0.15 -21.65 4.62
C ASP A 223 0.36 -22.93 5.45
N GLN A 224 0.52 -24.09 4.79
CA GLN A 224 0.87 -25.36 5.44
C GLN A 224 2.38 -25.61 5.58
N LYS A 225 3.21 -24.83 4.88
CA LYS A 225 4.67 -25.05 4.75
C LYS A 225 5.49 -23.98 5.47
N VAL A 226 5.05 -22.73 5.40
CA VAL A 226 5.75 -21.57 5.95
C VAL A 226 4.92 -21.01 7.10
N LYS A 227 5.54 -20.83 8.25
CA LYS A 227 4.91 -20.24 9.44
C LYS A 227 5.34 -18.77 9.61
N ILE A 228 4.44 -17.96 10.13
CA ILE A 228 4.61 -16.53 10.38
C ILE A 228 5.45 -16.34 11.65
N ARG A 229 6.64 -15.75 11.50
CA ARG A 229 7.51 -15.35 12.60
C ARG A 229 7.16 -13.95 13.06
N VAL A 230 6.52 -13.84 14.22
CA VAL A 230 6.11 -12.54 14.77
C VAL A 230 7.30 -11.86 15.44
N GLU A 231 7.75 -10.74 14.88
CA GLU A 231 8.91 -9.97 15.33
C GLU A 231 8.46 -8.57 15.79
N PRO A 232 8.40 -8.32 17.12
CA PRO A 232 8.13 -6.99 17.68
C PRO A 232 9.10 -5.92 17.15
N GLY A 233 10.32 -6.32 16.81
CA GLY A 233 11.31 -5.56 16.05
C GLY A 233 10.79 -4.80 14.83
N LEU A 234 9.74 -5.31 14.19
CA LEU A 234 9.16 -4.76 12.95
C LEU A 234 7.95 -3.85 13.19
N PHE A 235 7.57 -3.60 14.45
CA PHE A 235 6.47 -2.67 14.77
C PHE A 235 6.76 -1.22 14.34
N GLU A 236 5.68 -0.48 14.11
CA GLU A 236 5.68 0.91 13.64
C GLU A 236 6.43 1.85 14.60
N TRP A 237 6.83 3.02 14.09
CA TRP A 237 7.37 4.08 14.91
C TRP A 237 6.36 4.47 15.98
N THR A 238 6.67 4.14 17.24
CA THR A 238 5.69 4.21 18.34
C THR A 238 5.24 5.64 18.67
N LYS A 239 5.92 6.67 18.15
CA LYS A 239 5.46 8.08 18.23
C LYS A 239 4.17 8.32 17.46
N TRP A 240 3.87 7.53 16.44
CA TRP A 240 2.63 7.65 15.67
C TRP A 240 1.44 6.93 16.32
N GLU A 241 1.67 6.19 17.40
CA GLU A 241 0.59 5.58 18.16
C GLU A 241 -0.16 6.65 18.98
N ALA A 242 -1.44 6.82 18.66
CA ALA A 242 -2.27 7.94 19.11
C ALA A 242 -2.38 8.06 20.64
N SER A 243 -2.21 6.96 21.36
CA SER A 243 -2.34 6.88 22.82
C SER A 243 -1.00 7.00 23.57
N LYS A 244 0.15 7.07 22.87
CA LYS A 244 1.49 6.87 23.46
C LYS A 244 1.62 5.56 24.25
N VAL A 245 0.74 4.59 23.99
CA VAL A 245 0.75 3.28 24.61
C VAL A 245 0.99 2.26 23.50
N ILE A 246 1.87 1.31 23.76
CA ILE A 246 2.09 0.19 22.84
C ILE A 246 0.81 -0.63 22.81
N PRO A 247 0.21 -0.92 21.64
CA PRO A 247 -1.00 -1.71 21.57
C PRO A 247 -0.82 -3.02 22.33
N ASN A 248 -1.85 -3.41 23.07
CA ASN A 248 -1.90 -4.76 23.60
C ASN A 248 -2.09 -5.69 22.39
N PHE A 249 -1.02 -6.34 21.92
CA PHE A 249 -1.08 -7.27 20.79
C PHE A 249 -1.67 -8.61 21.21
N MET A 250 -2.17 -9.39 20.26
CA MET A 250 -2.57 -10.77 20.56
C MET A 250 -1.35 -11.60 20.99
N THR A 251 -1.53 -12.38 22.05
CA THR A 251 -0.52 -13.33 22.52
C THR A 251 -0.35 -14.48 21.52
N MET A 252 0.79 -15.18 21.57
CA MET A 252 1.01 -16.37 20.73
C MET A 252 -0.09 -17.43 20.91
N THR A 253 -0.58 -17.61 22.14
CA THR A 253 -1.69 -18.52 22.43
C THR A 253 -2.98 -18.08 21.75
N GLU A 254 -3.35 -16.80 21.86
CA GLU A 254 -4.54 -16.26 21.18
C GLU A 254 -4.42 -16.34 19.66
N LEU A 255 -3.23 -16.11 19.10
CA LEU A 255 -2.98 -16.22 17.67
C LEU A 255 -3.18 -17.66 17.16
N VAL A 256 -2.69 -18.66 17.91
CA VAL A 256 -2.90 -20.08 17.61
C VAL A 256 -4.37 -20.47 17.77
N GLU A 257 -5.04 -20.04 18.84
CA GLU A 257 -6.48 -20.27 19.06
C GLU A 257 -7.33 -19.63 17.95
N ALA A 258 -6.89 -18.50 17.40
CA ALA A 258 -7.48 -17.85 16.23
C ALA A 258 -7.09 -18.50 14.88
N SER A 259 -6.36 -19.62 14.90
CA SER A 259 -5.95 -20.39 13.72
C SER A 259 -5.00 -19.64 12.75
N TYR A 260 -4.23 -18.67 13.25
CA TYR A 260 -3.14 -18.08 12.47
C TYR A 260 -1.93 -19.02 12.44
N GLN A 261 -1.29 -19.15 11.28
CA GLN A 261 -0.15 -20.06 11.06
C GLN A 261 1.16 -19.47 11.62
N VAL A 262 1.21 -19.21 12.92
CA VAL A 262 2.38 -18.60 13.58
C VAL A 262 3.43 -19.64 13.98
N ASP A 263 4.70 -19.24 13.93
CA ASP A 263 5.84 -20.06 14.37
C ASP A 263 6.05 -19.90 15.88
N THR A 264 5.51 -20.82 16.67
CA THR A 264 5.66 -20.83 18.13
C THR A 264 7.08 -21.18 18.60
N SER A 265 7.91 -21.74 17.72
CA SER A 265 9.31 -22.06 18.01
C SER A 265 10.23 -20.85 17.81
N TYR A 266 9.77 -19.84 17.06
CA TYR A 266 10.53 -18.63 16.82
C TYR A 266 10.77 -17.85 18.12
N ARG A 267 11.96 -17.25 18.22
CA ARG A 267 12.35 -16.34 19.29
C ARG A 267 12.67 -15.00 18.64
N SER A 268 11.92 -13.97 19.00
CA SER A 268 12.09 -12.61 18.48
C SER A 268 13.50 -12.11 18.76
N ASN A 269 14.12 -11.44 17.79
CA ASN A 269 15.39 -10.77 18.01
C ASN A 269 15.22 -9.52 18.87
N PHE A 270 14.02 -8.92 18.83
CA PHE A 270 13.66 -7.78 19.66
C PHE A 270 12.45 -8.12 20.55
N PRO A 271 12.63 -8.23 21.88
CA PRO A 271 11.52 -8.53 22.79
C PRO A 271 10.42 -7.47 22.75
N LEU A 272 9.17 -7.89 22.88
CA LEU A 272 8.02 -6.96 22.92
C LEU A 272 8.15 -5.95 24.07
N SER A 273 8.64 -6.40 25.23
CA SER A 273 8.87 -5.55 26.42
C SER A 273 9.94 -4.47 26.20
N SER A 274 10.75 -4.59 25.15
CA SER A 274 11.78 -3.61 24.81
C SER A 274 11.26 -2.50 23.91
N LEU A 275 10.02 -2.59 23.40
CA LEU A 275 9.41 -1.49 22.68
C LEU A 275 9.24 -0.30 23.64
N VAL A 276 9.70 0.87 23.20
CA VAL A 276 9.58 2.10 23.97
C VAL A 276 8.37 2.87 23.45
N PRO A 277 7.39 3.24 24.30
CA PRO A 277 6.30 4.10 23.87
C PRO A 277 6.80 5.50 23.50
N SER A 278 6.34 6.04 22.38
CA SER A 278 6.78 7.35 21.86
C SER A 278 8.30 7.47 21.65
N GLU A 279 8.94 6.42 21.14
CA GLU A 279 10.37 6.42 20.82
C GLU A 279 10.72 7.56 19.85
N SER A 280 11.97 8.06 19.93
CA SER A 280 12.52 9.00 18.95
C SER A 280 12.64 8.35 17.57
N TYR A 281 12.79 9.17 16.54
CA TYR A 281 12.95 8.65 15.18
C TYR A 281 14.29 7.87 15.05
N GLU A 282 15.33 8.33 15.73
CA GLU A 282 16.64 7.72 15.78
C GLU A 282 16.60 6.34 16.46
N GLU A 283 15.87 6.21 17.57
CA GLU A 283 15.62 4.92 18.22
C GLU A 283 14.87 3.94 17.31
N TYR A 284 13.80 4.40 16.65
CA TYR A 284 13.04 3.59 15.69
C TYR A 284 13.93 3.09 14.53
N VAL A 285 14.72 3.96 13.92
CA VAL A 285 15.65 3.59 12.84
C VAL A 285 16.74 2.64 13.34
N SER A 286 17.30 2.88 14.53
CA SER A 286 18.35 2.05 15.12
C SER A 286 17.85 0.62 15.39
N ARG A 287 16.69 0.51 16.03
CA ARG A 287 16.01 -0.75 16.35
C ARG A 287 15.69 -1.55 15.10
N THR A 288 15.02 -0.93 14.13
CA THR A 288 14.61 -1.61 12.88
C THR A 288 15.81 -2.03 12.05
N SER A 289 16.84 -1.20 11.92
CA SER A 289 18.10 -1.53 11.23
C SER A 289 18.79 -2.75 11.85
N THR A 290 18.84 -2.82 13.19
CA THR A 290 19.43 -3.94 13.92
C THR A 290 18.67 -5.23 13.67
N VAL A 291 17.35 -5.21 13.83
CA VAL A 291 16.46 -6.36 13.63
C VAL A 291 16.55 -6.89 12.20
N ILE A 292 16.52 -6.00 11.20
CA ILE A 292 16.60 -6.39 9.79
C ILE A 292 17.93 -7.06 9.47
N LYS A 293 19.04 -6.53 9.98
CA LYS A 293 20.36 -7.17 9.83
C LYS A 293 20.39 -8.57 10.47
N GLN A 294 19.79 -8.75 11.64
CA GLN A 294 19.69 -10.06 12.30
C GLN A 294 18.84 -11.05 11.51
N ILE A 295 17.65 -10.64 11.05
CA ILE A 295 16.75 -11.46 10.22
C ILE A 295 17.44 -11.91 8.95
N ILE A 296 18.06 -10.96 8.25
CA ILE A 296 18.75 -11.23 6.99
C ILE A 296 19.88 -12.22 7.26
N THR A 297 20.77 -11.93 8.20
CA THR A 297 21.90 -12.84 8.57
C THR A 297 21.45 -14.27 8.87
N ALA A 298 20.30 -14.44 9.53
CA ALA A 298 19.76 -15.75 9.88
C ALA A 298 19.12 -16.51 8.69
N CYS A 299 18.83 -15.84 7.57
CA CYS A 299 18.04 -16.38 6.46
C CYS A 299 18.82 -16.32 5.13
N PRO A 300 19.21 -17.46 4.53
CA PRO A 300 20.00 -17.50 3.30
C PRO A 300 19.16 -17.45 2.00
N SER A 301 17.83 -17.30 2.10
CA SER A 301 16.88 -17.37 0.98
C SER A 301 15.96 -16.15 0.96
N VAL A 302 14.91 -16.17 0.14
CA VAL A 302 13.91 -15.11 0.02
C VAL A 302 13.08 -14.99 1.30
N ILE A 303 13.03 -13.76 1.83
CA ILE A 303 12.32 -13.37 3.04
C ILE A 303 11.18 -12.44 2.65
N LEU A 304 9.96 -12.72 3.11
CA LEU A 304 8.83 -11.81 3.03
C LEU A 304 8.59 -11.17 4.41
N LEU A 305 8.61 -9.84 4.46
CA LEU A 305 8.40 -9.04 5.66
C LEU A 305 7.09 -8.26 5.53
N VAL A 306 6.09 -8.57 6.36
CA VAL A 306 4.81 -7.83 6.40
C VAL A 306 4.78 -6.90 7.61
N ALA A 307 4.72 -5.60 7.37
CA ALA A 307 4.75 -4.59 8.42
C ALA A 307 3.95 -3.35 8.02
N HIS A 308 4.53 -2.15 8.16
CA HIS A 308 3.83 -0.88 8.02
C HIS A 308 4.37 -0.08 6.83
N GLY A 309 3.73 1.03 6.47
CA GLY A 309 4.23 1.89 5.38
C GLY A 309 5.66 2.38 5.65
N SER A 310 5.96 2.71 6.91
CA SER A 310 7.30 3.11 7.36
C SER A 310 8.39 2.08 7.09
N SER A 311 8.03 0.81 7.14
CA SER A 311 8.92 -0.34 7.00
C SER A 311 9.57 -0.40 5.63
N LEU A 312 8.89 0.05 4.58
CA LEU A 312 9.45 0.03 3.22
C LEU A 312 10.74 0.85 3.13
N ALA A 313 10.84 1.97 3.85
CA ALA A 313 12.02 2.81 3.87
C ALA A 313 12.97 2.46 5.02
N SER A 314 12.45 2.21 6.24
CA SER A 314 13.29 1.94 7.40
C SER A 314 14.03 0.60 7.31
N PHE A 315 13.46 -0.40 6.63
CA PHE A 315 14.10 -1.72 6.49
C PHE A 315 15.07 -1.77 5.31
N THR A 316 14.72 -1.15 4.19
CA THR A 316 15.49 -1.28 2.95
C THR A 316 16.65 -0.32 2.85
N ARG A 317 16.53 0.93 3.34
CA ARG A 317 17.62 1.92 3.22
C ARG A 317 18.90 1.46 3.92
N PRO A 318 18.87 0.95 5.17
CA PRO A 318 20.08 0.42 5.79
C PRO A 318 20.65 -0.79 5.04
N LEU A 319 19.78 -1.59 4.43
CA LEU A 319 20.18 -2.78 3.68
C LEU A 319 21.00 -2.42 2.43
N ILE A 320 20.57 -1.39 1.69
CA ILE A 320 21.26 -0.89 0.49
C ILE A 320 22.33 0.18 0.80
N GLY A 321 22.72 0.35 2.07
CA GLY A 321 23.79 1.27 2.48
C GLY A 321 23.42 2.76 2.40
N LEU A 322 22.13 3.11 2.29
CA LEU A 322 21.67 4.50 2.30
C LEU A 322 21.40 4.99 3.74
N PRO A 323 21.72 6.27 4.04
CA PRO A 323 21.42 6.84 5.35
C PRO A 323 19.90 6.96 5.56
N ALA A 324 19.49 7.03 6.83
CA ALA A 324 18.11 7.38 7.17
C ALA A 324 17.73 8.74 6.57
N ARG A 325 16.46 8.90 6.18
CA ARG A 325 15.94 10.22 5.81
C ARG A 325 15.80 11.07 7.08
N ASP A 326 15.70 12.39 6.94
CA ASP A 326 15.15 13.20 8.02
C ASP A 326 13.70 12.78 8.32
N SER A 327 13.28 12.96 9.57
CA SER A 327 11.96 12.49 10.05
C SER A 327 10.78 13.13 9.32
N SER A 328 10.94 14.36 8.82
CA SER A 328 9.88 15.09 8.10
C SER A 328 9.65 14.52 6.69
N ASN A 329 10.71 14.35 5.90
CA ASN A 329 10.65 13.71 4.59
C ASN A 329 10.27 12.23 4.73
N PHE A 330 10.72 11.55 5.78
CA PHE A 330 10.29 10.20 6.08
C PHE A 330 8.77 10.12 6.21
N ALA A 331 8.17 10.96 7.06
CA ALA A 331 6.72 11.00 7.24
C ALA A 331 5.95 11.31 5.94
N GLN A 332 6.47 12.23 5.10
CA GLN A 332 5.87 12.54 3.80
C GLN A 332 5.89 11.37 2.83
N VAL A 333 6.98 10.60 2.80
CA VAL A 333 7.09 9.39 1.96
C VAL A 333 6.10 8.33 2.45
N VAL A 334 6.05 8.09 3.76
CA VAL A 334 5.19 7.03 4.33
C VAL A 334 3.71 7.26 4.03
N ARG A 335 3.24 8.51 4.07
CA ARG A 335 1.84 8.86 3.74
C ARG A 335 1.43 8.53 2.31
N LYS A 336 2.37 8.34 1.39
CA LYS A 336 2.11 8.03 -0.01
C LYS A 336 2.09 6.53 -0.29
N ILE A 337 2.37 5.69 0.71
CA ILE A 337 2.45 4.24 0.54
C ILE A 337 1.03 3.67 0.68
N PRO A 338 0.48 3.04 -0.37
CA PRO A 338 -0.83 2.42 -0.31
C PRO A 338 -0.77 1.08 0.44
N SER A 339 -1.94 0.54 0.81
CA SER A 339 -2.07 -0.85 1.25
C SER A 339 -1.41 -1.80 0.27
N LEU A 340 -0.66 -2.79 0.77
CA LEU A 340 0.12 -3.76 -0.01
C LEU A 340 1.22 -3.12 -0.87
N GLY A 341 1.51 -1.83 -0.68
CA GLY A 341 2.71 -1.21 -1.21
C GLY A 341 3.94 -2.03 -0.82
N MET A 342 4.82 -2.28 -1.78
CA MET A 342 5.96 -3.16 -1.58
C MET A 342 7.24 -2.66 -2.22
N CYS A 343 8.37 -3.06 -1.63
CA CYS A 343 9.70 -2.89 -2.20
C CYS A 343 10.46 -4.21 -2.11
N PHE A 344 11.36 -4.42 -3.07
CA PHE A 344 12.14 -5.66 -3.15
C PHE A 344 13.63 -5.32 -3.21
N CYS A 345 14.39 -5.92 -2.31
CA CYS A 345 15.84 -5.84 -2.31
C CYS A 345 16.43 -7.20 -2.68
N GLU A 346 17.38 -7.23 -3.61
CA GLU A 346 18.12 -8.44 -3.99
C GLU A 346 19.59 -8.32 -3.57
N GLU A 347 20.16 -9.44 -3.15
CA GLU A 347 21.60 -9.56 -2.87
C GLU A 347 22.39 -9.80 -4.15
N LEU A 348 23.33 -8.90 -4.43
CA LEU A 348 24.38 -9.08 -5.42
C LEU A 348 25.55 -9.81 -4.76
N LYS A 349 25.51 -11.15 -4.78
CA LYS A 349 26.50 -12.00 -4.11
C LYS A 349 27.95 -11.67 -4.49
N GLU A 350 28.19 -11.37 -5.76
CA GLU A 350 29.53 -11.05 -6.28
C GLU A 350 30.11 -9.74 -5.71
N GLU A 351 29.24 -8.80 -5.34
CA GLU A 351 29.64 -7.50 -4.79
C GLU A 351 29.48 -7.39 -3.28
N ASN A 352 28.89 -8.41 -2.62
CA ASN A 352 28.46 -8.37 -1.23
C ASN A 352 27.62 -7.12 -0.91
N LYS A 353 26.71 -6.76 -1.83
CA LYS A 353 25.83 -5.59 -1.72
C LYS A 353 24.38 -5.98 -1.93
N TRP A 354 23.49 -5.11 -1.45
CA TRP A 354 22.07 -5.18 -1.75
C TRP A 354 21.69 -4.03 -2.66
N GLN A 355 20.75 -4.29 -3.56
CA GLN A 355 20.14 -3.28 -4.40
C GLN A 355 18.62 -3.37 -4.35
N MET A 356 17.95 -2.23 -4.51
CA MET A 356 16.52 -2.22 -4.75
C MET A 356 16.26 -2.56 -6.22
N VAL A 357 15.32 -3.47 -6.46
CA VAL A 357 14.85 -3.83 -7.79
C VAL A 357 13.32 -3.71 -7.84
N ASN A 358 12.75 -3.87 -9.03
CA ASN A 358 11.30 -3.91 -9.17
C ASN A 358 10.74 -5.12 -8.40
N PRO A 359 9.65 -4.95 -7.64
CA PRO A 359 8.94 -6.08 -7.07
C PRO A 359 8.51 -7.08 -8.16
N PRO A 360 8.42 -8.38 -7.84
CA PRO A 360 8.08 -9.42 -8.81
C PRO A 360 6.62 -9.33 -9.30
N VAL A 361 5.77 -8.56 -8.62
CA VAL A 361 4.36 -8.37 -8.96
C VAL A 361 4.02 -6.90 -9.18
N LYS A 362 2.93 -6.65 -9.91
CA LYS A 362 2.44 -5.30 -10.19
C LYS A 362 1.75 -4.69 -8.97
N THR A 363 1.56 -3.37 -9.00
CA THR A 363 0.77 -2.63 -8.01
C THR A 363 -0.70 -2.98 -8.11
N LEU A 364 -1.40 -2.97 -6.97
CA LEU A 364 -2.86 -3.05 -6.90
C LEU A 364 -3.44 -1.65 -6.73
N THR A 365 -4.23 -1.20 -7.71
CA THR A 365 -4.90 0.10 -7.69
C THR A 365 -6.39 -0.09 -7.89
N HIS A 366 -7.20 0.45 -6.98
CA HIS A 366 -8.66 0.44 -7.07
C HIS A 366 -9.26 1.71 -6.45
N GLY A 367 -10.50 2.03 -6.83
CA GLY A 367 -11.26 3.13 -6.24
C GLY A 367 -11.88 2.77 -4.89
N ALA A 368 -12.42 3.78 -4.21
CA ALA A 368 -13.26 3.60 -3.03
C ALA A 368 -14.68 3.15 -3.42
N ASN A 369 -15.39 2.54 -2.48
CA ASN A 369 -16.82 2.25 -2.60
C ASN A 369 -17.56 2.97 -1.47
N ALA A 370 -18.48 3.88 -1.82
CA ALA A 370 -19.15 4.74 -0.85
C ALA A 370 -20.24 3.98 -0.08
N ALA A 371 -20.46 4.37 1.19
CA ALA A 371 -21.62 3.92 1.94
C ALA A 371 -22.89 4.43 1.25
N PHE A 372 -23.90 3.58 1.14
CA PHE A 372 -25.16 3.89 0.48
C PHE A 372 -26.34 3.63 1.42
N ASP A 373 -27.11 4.67 1.71
CA ASP A 373 -28.40 4.58 2.38
C ASP A 373 -29.50 4.99 1.39
N TRP A 374 -30.29 4.01 0.96
CA TRP A 374 -31.37 4.21 0.00
C TRP A 374 -32.47 5.12 0.53
N ARG A 375 -32.65 5.24 1.85
CA ARG A 375 -33.71 6.07 2.43
C ARG A 375 -33.43 7.55 2.21
N ASN A 376 -32.20 7.98 2.46
CA ASN A 376 -31.81 9.39 2.36
C ASN A 376 -31.64 9.88 0.92
N GLY A 377 -31.56 8.97 -0.06
CA GLY A 377 -31.31 9.33 -1.47
C GLY A 377 -32.47 9.07 -2.43
N ILE A 378 -33.44 8.22 -2.04
CA ILE A 378 -34.56 7.83 -2.90
C ILE A 378 -35.92 8.17 -2.27
N VAL A 379 -36.02 8.17 -0.94
CA VAL A 379 -37.30 8.33 -0.23
C VAL A 379 -37.50 9.73 0.33
N GLU A 380 -36.42 10.46 0.64
CA GLU A 380 -36.52 11.88 1.04
C GLU A 380 -36.81 12.75 -0.20
N ASP A 381 -37.96 13.42 -0.21
CA ASP A 381 -38.41 14.39 -1.23
C ASP A 381 -37.61 15.71 -1.20
#